data_AF-A0A2S9GKC8-F1
#
_entry.id   AF-A0A2S9GKC8-F1
#
_cell.length_a   1.000
_cell.length_b   1.000
_cell.length_c   1.000
_cell.angle_alpha   90.00
_cell.angle_beta   90.00
_cell.angle_gamma   90.00
#
_symmetry.space_group_name_H-M   'P 1'
#
loop_
_entity.id
_entity.type
_entity.pdbx_description
1 polymer ?
#
loop_
_entity_poly.entity_id
_entity_poly.type
_entity_poly.pdbx_seq_one_letter_code
_entity_poly.pdbx_strand_id
1 'polypeptide(L)'
;QAGKHVLCEKPFTANAAEAREIAELAAAADRVVMEGFHYRYHPFASRVEEIIASGELGTLKRVEAASCFWLPKFSDIRYDYAM
;
A
#
# COMPACT_ATOMS: atom_id res chain seq x y z
N GLN A 1 -17.43 0.12 -17.01
CA GLN A 1 -17.46 0.22 -15.53
C GLN A 1 -18.77 -0.37 -15.00
N ALA A 2 -18.78 -1.02 -13.84
CA ALA A 2 -19.96 -1.70 -13.27
C ALA A 2 -20.61 -0.96 -12.08
N GLY A 3 -20.17 0.27 -11.78
CA GLY A 3 -20.75 1.10 -10.71
C GLY A 3 -20.53 0.58 -9.30
N LYS A 4 -19.41 -0.12 -9.03
CA LYS A 4 -19.08 -0.69 -7.71
C LYS A 4 -17.93 0.05 -7.04
N HIS A 5 -17.92 0.06 -5.71
CA HIS A 5 -16.71 0.36 -4.95
C HIS A 5 -15.70 -0.78 -5.11
N VAL A 6 -14.41 -0.47 -4.99
CA VAL A 6 -13.32 -1.44 -5.20
C VAL A 6 -12.34 -1.40 -4.05
N LEU A 7 -12.06 -2.57 -3.49
CA LEU A 7 -10.86 -2.82 -2.68
C LEU A 7 -9.90 -3.65 -3.54
N CYS A 8 -8.72 -3.10 -3.82
CA CYS A 8 -7.70 -3.75 -4.64
C CYS A 8 -6.55 -4.23 -3.75
N GLU A 9 -6.09 -5.47 -3.94
CA GLU A 9 -4.93 -5.99 -3.19
C GLU A 9 -3.64 -5.26 -3.58
N LYS A 10 -2.66 -5.31 -2.68
CA LYS A 10 -1.33 -4.75 -2.95
C LYS A 10 -0.50 -5.72 -3.82
N PRO A 11 0.40 -5.23 -4.68
CA PRO A 11 0.60 -3.82 -5.03
C PRO A 11 -0.59 -3.27 -5.84
N PHE A 12 -0.98 -2.01 -5.58
CA PHE A 12 -2.17 -1.40 -6.18
C PHE A 12 -2.27 -1.51 -7.71
N THR A 13 -1.15 -1.30 -8.40
CA THR A 13 -1.00 -1.40 -9.86
C THR A 13 0.44 -1.78 -10.22
N ALA A 14 0.72 -2.04 -11.50
CA ALA A 14 2.09 -2.35 -11.94
C ALA A 14 2.99 -1.12 -11.95
N ASN A 15 2.43 0.07 -12.16
CA ASN A 15 3.19 1.32 -12.21
C ASN A 15 2.35 2.54 -11.77
N ALA A 16 3.05 3.65 -11.55
CA ALA A 16 2.44 4.90 -11.10
C ALA A 16 1.50 5.55 -12.14
N ALA A 17 1.67 5.28 -13.44
CA ALA A 17 0.77 5.83 -14.47
C ALA A 17 -0.62 5.20 -14.37
N GLU A 18 -0.68 3.87 -14.27
CA GLU A 18 -1.93 3.13 -14.02
C GLU A 18 -2.61 3.53 -12.72
N ALA A 19 -1.84 3.72 -11.64
CA ALA A 19 -2.39 4.17 -10.36
C ALA A 19 -3.08 5.54 -10.47
N ARG A 20 -2.49 6.47 -11.25
CA ARG A 20 -3.07 7.79 -11.50
C ARG A 20 -4.36 7.69 -12.31
N GLU A 21 -4.39 6.85 -13.34
CA GLU A 21 -5.60 6.63 -14.13
C GLU A 21 -6.76 6.14 -13.25
N ILE A 22 -6.51 5.16 -12.38
CA ILE A 22 -7.53 4.66 -11.44
C ILE A 22 -7.97 5.74 -10.46
N ALA A 23 -7.04 6.55 -9.94
CA ALA A 23 -7.34 7.64 -9.02
C ALA A 23 -8.22 8.73 -9.69
N GLU A 24 -7.93 9.09 -10.93
CA GLU A 24 -8.72 10.04 -11.72
C GLU A 24 -10.13 9.51 -12.00
N LEU A 25 -10.24 8.24 -12.38
CA LEU A 25 -11.53 7.57 -12.58
C LEU A 25 -12.35 7.49 -11.29
N ALA A 26 -11.70 7.21 -10.16
CA ALA A 26 -12.35 7.20 -8.85
C ALA A 26 -12.82 8.60 -8.45
N ALA A 27 -12.02 9.65 -8.68
CA ALA A 27 -12.38 11.02 -8.37
C ALA A 27 -13.55 11.56 -9.22
N ALA A 28 -13.66 11.11 -10.47
CA ALA A 28 -14.77 11.44 -11.36
C ALA A 28 -16.05 10.63 -11.09
N ALA A 29 -15.94 9.55 -10.31
CA ALA A 29 -17.06 8.70 -9.95
C ALA A 29 -17.55 8.97 -8.52
N ASP A 30 -18.84 8.74 -8.27
CA ASP A 30 -19.36 8.67 -6.89
C ASP A 30 -19.02 7.30 -6.26
N ARG A 31 -17.75 6.85 -6.37
CA ARG A 31 -17.30 5.54 -5.94
C ARG A 31 -15.96 5.63 -5.24
N VAL A 32 -15.72 4.65 -4.38
CA VAL A 32 -14.49 4.54 -3.58
C VAL A 32 -13.63 3.44 -4.18
N VAL A 33 -12.35 3.75 -4.37
CA VAL A 33 -11.30 2.77 -4.65
C VAL A 33 -10.28 2.86 -3.53
N MET A 34 -9.88 1.71 -2.99
CA MET A 34 -8.93 1.63 -1.88
C MET A 34 -7.95 0.49 -2.13
N GLU A 35 -6.66 0.71 -1.83
CA GLU A 35 -5.67 -0.36 -1.76
C GLU A 35 -5.78 -1.11 -0.43
N GLY A 36 -5.59 -2.42 -0.44
CA GLY A 36 -5.57 -3.33 0.72
C GLY A 36 -4.36 -3.17 1.65
N PHE A 37 -3.90 -1.94 1.88
CA PHE A 37 -2.76 -1.66 2.77
C PHE A 37 -3.18 -1.66 4.25
N HIS A 38 -3.43 -2.85 4.79
CA HIS A 38 -3.96 -3.03 6.15
C HIS A 38 -3.05 -2.51 7.26
N TYR A 39 -1.73 -2.39 7.03
CA TYR A 39 -0.78 -1.92 8.05
C TYR A 39 -1.17 -0.55 8.62
N ARG A 40 -1.77 0.35 7.80
CA ARG A 40 -2.24 1.67 8.26
C ARG A 40 -3.27 1.59 9.39
N TYR A 41 -4.03 0.49 9.45
CA TYR A 41 -5.11 0.28 10.42
C TYR A 41 -4.73 -0.71 11.53
N HIS A 42 -3.51 -1.27 11.50
CA HIS A 42 -3.04 -2.16 12.55
C HIS A 42 -2.68 -1.34 13.80
N PRO A 43 -2.99 -1.80 15.04
CA PRO A 43 -2.67 -1.07 16.27
C PRO A 43 -1.19 -0.68 16.42
N PHE A 44 -0.30 -1.48 15.83
CA PHE A 44 1.12 -1.16 15.71
C PHE A 44 1.37 0.20 15.05
N ALA A 45 0.74 0.48 13.90
CA ALA A 45 0.94 1.75 13.19
C ALA A 45 0.42 2.93 14.02
N SER A 46 -0.75 2.79 14.65
CA SER A 46 -1.27 3.81 15.57
C SER A 46 -0.31 4.09 16.71
N ARG A 47 0.27 3.05 17.33
CA ARG A 47 1.24 3.24 18.42
C ARG A 47 2.53 3.94 17.96
N VAL A 48 3.01 3.62 16.76
CA VAL A 48 4.17 4.31 16.16
C VAL A 48 3.86 5.80 15.94
N GLU A 49 2.67 6.12 15.42
CA GLU A 49 2.22 7.51 15.25
C GLU A 49 2.15 8.26 16.59
N GLU A 50 1.59 7.65 17.63
CA GLU A 50 1.52 8.23 19.00
C GLU A 50 2.90 8.54 19.58
N ILE A 51 3.85 7.60 19.47
CA ILE A 51 5.22 7.77 19.96
C ILE A 51 5.88 8.95 19.26
N ILE A 52 5.80 9.02 17.93
CA ILE A 52 6.37 10.12 17.16
C ILE A 52 5.71 11.45 17.54
N ALA A 53 4.38 11.48 17.64
CA ALA A 53 3.61 12.68 17.96
C ALA A 53 3.86 13.20 19.38
N SER A 54 4.13 12.31 20.34
CA SER A 54 4.45 12.68 21.72
C SER A 54 5.75 13.48 21.85
N GLY A 55 6.65 13.39 20.86
CA GLY A 55 7.97 14.01 20.91
C GLY A 55 8.96 13.30 21.84
N GLU A 56 8.63 12.14 22.40
CA GLU A 56 9.53 11.40 23.32
C GLU A 56 10.87 11.00 22.69
N LEU A 57 10.91 10.88 21.36
CA LEU A 57 12.13 10.60 20.58
C LEU A 57 12.93 11.85 20.22
N GLY A 58 12.44 13.04 20.55
CA GLY A 58 12.97 14.31 20.04
C GLY A 58 12.83 14.41 18.52
N THR A 59 13.82 14.98 17.84
CA THR A 59 13.81 15.05 16.37
C THR A 59 14.13 13.68 15.76
N LEU A 60 13.15 13.06 15.11
CA LEU A 60 13.34 11.82 14.35
C LEU A 60 14.49 11.98 13.33
N LYS A 61 15.50 11.11 13.41
CA LYS A 61 16.69 11.15 12.53
C LYS A 61 16.72 10.04 11.49
N ARG A 62 16.18 8.87 11.81
CA ARG A 62 16.26 7.67 10.96
C ARG A 62 15.08 6.75 11.24
N VAL A 63 14.57 6.15 10.18
CA VAL A 63 13.63 5.02 10.22
C VAL A 63 14.28 3.88 9.44
N GLU A 64 14.26 2.68 10.01
CA GLU A 64 14.74 1.46 9.35
C GLU A 64 13.66 0.39 9.46
N ALA A 65 13.36 -0.25 8.32
CA ALA A 65 12.43 -1.34 8.25
C ALA A 65 12.94 -2.36 7.23
N ALA A 66 12.85 -3.64 7.57
CA ALA A 66 13.16 -4.74 6.68
C ALA A 66 11.96 -5.69 6.61
N SER A 67 11.57 -6.06 5.40
CA SER A 67 10.55 -7.09 5.14
C SER A 67 11.17 -8.13 4.23
N CYS A 68 11.64 -9.22 4.83
CA CYS A 68 12.37 -10.27 4.13
C CYS A 68 11.52 -11.54 4.05
N PHE A 69 11.33 -12.05 2.85
CA PHE A 69 10.58 -13.28 2.60
C PHE A 69 11.45 -14.25 1.80
N TRP A 70 11.50 -15.50 2.23
CA TRP A 70 12.09 -16.57 1.43
C TRP A 70 11.05 -17.06 0.42
N LEU A 71 11.33 -16.87 -0.87
CA LEU A 71 10.44 -17.22 -1.97
C LEU A 71 11.14 -18.24 -2.89
N PRO A 72 11.10 -19.55 -2.57
CA PRO A 72 11.84 -20.57 -3.34
C PRO A 72 11.13 -21.06 -4.60
N LYS A 73 9.90 -20.61 -4.84
CA LYS A 73 9.09 -21.08 -5.97
C LYS A 73 9.36 -20.22 -7.20
N PHE A 74 10.48 -20.46 -7.87
CA PHE A 74 10.92 -19.65 -9.02
C PHE A 74 10.06 -19.78 -10.28
N SER A 75 9.12 -20.74 -10.31
CA SER A 75 8.11 -20.87 -11.36
C SER A 75 6.84 -20.05 -11.11
N ASP A 76 6.80 -19.27 -10.03
CA ASP A 76 5.66 -18.42 -9.66
C ASP A 76 5.58 -17.16 -10.55
N ILE A 77 4.36 -16.64 -10.75
CA ILE A 77 4.10 -15.43 -11.55
C ILE A 77 4.91 -14.21 -11.11
N ARG A 78 5.35 -14.16 -9.84
CA ARG A 78 6.20 -13.09 -9.31
C ARG A 78 7.60 -13.03 -9.97
N TYR A 79 7.99 -14.08 -10.69
CA TYR A 79 9.25 -14.15 -11.43
C TYR A 79 9.06 -13.98 -12.95
N ASP A 80 7.83 -13.79 -13.42
CA ASP A 80 7.54 -13.55 -14.83
C ASP A 80 7.49 -12.04 -15.11
N TYR A 81 8.48 -11.55 -15.87
CA TYR A 81 8.59 -10.14 -16.27
C TYR A 81 8.02 -9.86 -17.66
N ALA A 82 7.58 -10.90 -18.38
CA ALA A 82 6.98 -10.75 -19.70
C ALA A 82 5.45 -10.56 -19.62
N MET A 83 4.87 -10.80 -18.45
CA MET A 83 3.50 -10.42 -18.08
C MET A 83 3.29 -8.92 -17.93
#